data_AF-A8ZL94-F1
#
_entry.id   AF-A8ZL94-F1
#
_cell.length_a   1.000
_cell.length_b   1.000
_cell.length_c   1.000
_cell.angle_alpha   90.00
_cell.angle_beta   90.00
_cell.angle_gamma   90.00
#
_symmetry.space_group_name_H-M   'P 1'
#
loop_
_entity.id
_entity.type
_entity.pdbx_description
1 polymer ?
#
loop_
_entity_poly.entity_id
_entity_poly.type
_entity_poly.pdbx_seq_one_letter_code
_entity_poly.pdbx_strand_id
1 'polypeptide(L)'
;MNEQPIHNNPQILDKLCRRIDYLNDFPASIEGDDLDNAQLLGTLETDDFLGFVLGYSTEEGTFSADHFQMLSREENMKIKHYRLLKPVLPWPQPILGISVPGGEPGKVTGIHRVPVVLKPCGVAQVWWGGDVAVLWEGLLDGDVKGRQDYEALMNQLWGCCEAFLKGQGVRQVFTYNRDDEYPLEWYQGFLKRRRYVPVEDRKITVKKMLG
;
A
#
# COMPACT_ATOMS: atom_id res chain seq x y z
N MET A 1 5.00 -5.50 -18.42
CA MET A 1 5.11 -4.06 -18.13
C MET A 1 6.56 -3.79 -17.81
N ASN A 2 7.17 -2.76 -18.39
CA ASN A 2 8.55 -2.41 -18.07
C ASN A 2 8.58 -1.73 -16.69
N GLU A 3 9.31 -2.35 -15.77
CA GLU A 3 9.43 -1.93 -14.37
C GLU A 3 10.40 -0.73 -14.29
N GLN A 4 10.02 0.31 -13.55
CA GLN A 4 10.89 1.46 -13.27
C GLN A 4 10.90 1.76 -11.76
N PRO A 5 12.07 2.04 -11.18
CA PRO A 5 12.21 2.50 -9.80
C PRO A 5 11.34 3.73 -9.46
N ILE A 6 10.90 3.85 -8.20
CA ILE A 6 9.98 4.92 -7.77
C ILE A 6 10.60 6.32 -7.85
N HIS A 7 11.91 6.46 -7.64
CA HIS A 7 12.61 7.74 -7.75
C HIS A 7 12.46 8.40 -9.14
N ASN A 8 12.07 7.61 -10.15
CA ASN A 8 11.81 8.05 -11.52
C ASN A 8 10.39 7.68 -11.98
N ASN A 9 9.41 7.56 -11.07
CA ASN A 9 8.05 7.20 -11.47
C ASN A 9 7.23 8.46 -11.84
N PRO A 10 7.11 8.79 -13.15
CA PRO A 10 6.40 10.00 -13.58
C PRO A 10 4.91 9.95 -13.21
N GLN A 11 4.33 8.76 -12.96
CA GLN A 11 2.91 8.63 -12.62
C GLN A 11 2.62 9.17 -11.22
N ILE A 12 3.54 8.98 -10.27
CA ILE A 12 3.40 9.53 -8.91
C ILE A 12 3.48 11.06 -8.99
N LEU A 13 4.52 11.57 -9.67
CA LEU A 13 4.72 13.01 -9.78
C LEU A 13 3.58 13.70 -10.53
N ASP A 14 3.11 13.14 -11.65
CA ASP A 14 1.95 13.66 -12.40
C ASP A 14 0.68 13.71 -11.52
N LYS A 15 0.41 12.65 -10.75
CA LYS A 15 -0.72 12.65 -9.81
C LYS A 15 -0.57 13.71 -8.71
N LEU A 16 0.63 13.89 -8.17
CA LEU A 16 0.89 14.91 -7.16
C LEU A 16 0.74 16.32 -7.71
N CYS A 17 1.30 16.60 -8.89
CA CYS A 17 1.21 17.91 -9.53
C CYS A 17 -0.24 18.29 -9.89
N ARG A 18 -1.10 17.32 -10.22
CA ARG A 18 -2.54 17.57 -10.42
C ARG A 18 -3.31 17.87 -9.14
N ARG A 19 -2.76 17.51 -7.98
CA ARG A 19 -3.44 17.55 -6.69
C ARG A 19 -2.94 18.67 -5.79
N ILE A 20 -1.66 19.02 -5.92
CA ILE A 20 -0.96 20.01 -5.11
C ILE A 20 -0.43 21.06 -6.07
N ASP A 21 -1.25 22.09 -6.31
CA ASP A 21 -1.05 23.07 -7.39
C ASP A 21 0.36 23.66 -7.42
N TYR A 22 0.90 24.04 -6.26
CA TYR A 22 2.21 24.69 -6.18
C TYR A 22 3.38 23.78 -6.61
N LEU A 23 3.21 22.45 -6.66
CA LEU A 23 4.25 21.57 -7.18
C LEU A 23 4.50 21.78 -8.68
N ASN A 24 3.56 22.36 -9.43
CA ASN A 24 3.77 22.71 -10.83
C ASN A 24 4.74 23.87 -11.03
N ASP A 25 4.90 24.72 -10.01
CA ASP A 25 5.69 25.94 -10.09
C ASP A 25 7.17 25.71 -9.74
N PHE A 26 7.52 24.53 -9.21
CA PHE A 26 8.85 24.24 -8.70
C PHE A 26 9.36 22.87 -9.16
N PRO A 27 10.69 22.68 -9.29
CA PRO A 27 11.26 21.36 -9.48
C PRO A 27 10.91 20.45 -8.29
N ALA A 28 10.11 19.42 -8.55
CA ALA A 28 9.69 18.43 -7.55
C ALA A 28 10.34 17.07 -7.83
N SER A 29 10.70 16.36 -6.76
CA SER A 29 11.30 15.02 -6.80
C SER A 29 10.65 14.10 -5.78
N ILE A 30 10.58 12.80 -6.05
CA ILE A 30 10.14 11.82 -5.06
C ILE A 30 11.37 11.31 -4.30
N GLU A 31 11.31 11.37 -2.97
CA GLU A 31 12.40 10.96 -2.08
C GLU A 31 11.89 9.99 -1.00
N GLY A 32 12.78 9.14 -0.50
CA GLY A 32 12.46 8.15 0.52
C GLY A 32 13.41 6.95 0.50
N ASP A 33 13.40 6.19 1.58
CA ASP A 33 14.21 4.99 1.70
C ASP A 33 13.63 3.84 0.86
N ASP A 34 14.50 3.01 0.31
CA ASP A 34 14.17 1.78 -0.44
C ASP A 34 13.24 1.97 -1.67
N LEU A 35 13.12 3.19 -2.18
CA LEU A 35 12.30 3.49 -3.37
C LEU A 35 12.82 2.83 -4.66
N ASP A 36 14.11 2.49 -4.69
CA ASP A 36 14.74 1.85 -5.85
C ASP A 36 14.17 0.45 -6.12
N ASN A 37 13.67 -0.20 -5.07
CA ASN A 37 13.11 -1.56 -5.12
C ASN A 37 11.58 -1.57 -4.95
N ALA A 38 10.96 -0.40 -4.88
CA ALA A 38 9.52 -0.26 -4.74
C ALA A 38 8.83 -0.19 -6.11
N GLN A 39 7.60 -0.69 -6.16
CA GLN A 39 6.73 -0.64 -7.34
C GLN A 39 5.41 0.01 -6.96
N LEU A 40 4.90 0.92 -7.77
CA LEU A 40 3.56 1.47 -7.58
C LEU A 40 2.53 0.41 -7.99
N LEU A 41 1.70 -0.01 -7.03
CA LEU A 41 0.63 -0.99 -7.24
C LEU A 41 -0.75 -0.32 -7.38
N GLY A 42 -0.92 0.88 -6.85
CA GLY A 42 -2.16 1.63 -6.96
C GLY A 42 -2.18 2.89 -6.12
N THR A 43 -3.34 3.50 -6.01
CA THR A 43 -3.56 4.76 -5.27
C THR A 43 -4.66 4.60 -4.24
N LEU A 44 -4.58 5.43 -3.21
CA LEU A 44 -5.60 5.62 -2.19
C LEU A 44 -6.08 7.08 -2.32
N GLU A 45 -7.30 7.30 -2.78
CA GLU A 45 -7.75 8.62 -3.21
C GLU A 45 -9.18 8.92 -2.76
N THR A 46 -9.37 10.10 -2.20
CA THR A 46 -10.66 10.73 -1.87
C THR A 46 -10.57 12.23 -2.14
N ASP A 47 -11.67 12.97 -1.92
CA ASP A 47 -11.75 14.40 -2.24
C ASP A 47 -10.75 15.27 -1.48
N ASP A 48 -10.19 14.82 -0.36
CA ASP A 48 -9.18 15.52 0.46
C ASP A 48 -7.91 14.68 0.72
N PHE A 49 -7.81 13.46 0.17
CA PHE A 49 -6.69 12.54 0.44
C PHE A 49 -6.07 11.99 -0.85
N LEU A 50 -4.74 11.89 -0.87
CA LEU A 50 -3.99 11.16 -1.89
C LEU A 50 -2.85 10.39 -1.23
N GLY A 51 -2.85 9.08 -1.44
CA GLY A 51 -1.79 8.16 -1.05
C GLY A 51 -1.50 7.15 -2.16
N PHE A 52 -0.44 6.38 -1.98
CA PHE A 52 0.02 5.38 -2.94
C PHE A 52 0.20 4.04 -2.25
N VAL A 53 0.02 2.94 -2.98
CA VAL A 53 0.33 1.59 -2.48
C VAL A 53 1.60 1.13 -3.19
N LEU A 54 2.67 0.96 -2.42
CA LEU A 54 3.96 0.49 -2.93
C LEU A 54 4.15 -0.99 -2.60
N GLY A 55 4.60 -1.79 -3.56
CA GLY A 55 5.06 -3.17 -3.34
C GLY A 55 6.58 -3.25 -3.43
N TYR A 56 7.23 -3.82 -2.42
CA TYR A 56 8.70 -3.95 -2.37
C TYR A 56 9.18 -5.22 -3.09
N SER A 57 10.47 -5.56 -3.01
CA SER A 57 11.00 -6.77 -3.62
C SER A 57 10.18 -8.02 -3.28
N THR A 58 10.01 -8.89 -4.29
CA THR A 58 9.41 -10.20 -4.06
C THR A 58 10.47 -11.15 -3.52
N GLU A 59 10.13 -11.85 -2.45
CA GLU A 59 10.97 -12.89 -1.87
C GLU A 59 10.44 -14.26 -2.28
N GLU A 60 11.32 -15.16 -2.69
CA GLU A 60 10.99 -16.56 -2.90
C GLU A 60 11.40 -17.38 -1.69
N GLY A 61 10.50 -18.23 -1.20
CA GLY A 61 10.71 -19.02 -0.01
C GLY A 61 10.06 -20.39 -0.06
N THR A 62 10.62 -21.33 0.70
CA THR A 62 9.98 -22.61 1.00
C THR A 62 9.19 -22.48 2.30
N PHE A 63 7.87 -22.44 2.19
CA PHE A 63 6.98 -22.43 3.36
C PHE A 63 6.68 -23.86 3.79
N SER A 64 6.58 -24.08 5.10
CA SER A 64 6.22 -25.41 5.63
C SER A 64 4.76 -25.74 5.30
N ALA A 65 4.44 -27.03 5.33
CA ALA A 65 3.08 -27.54 5.10
C ALA A 65 2.01 -26.94 6.02
N ASP A 66 2.43 -26.40 7.17
CA ASP A 66 1.57 -25.86 8.23
C ASP A 66 1.89 -24.39 8.51
N HIS A 67 2.53 -23.69 7.57
CA HIS A 67 2.98 -22.30 7.74
C HIS A 67 1.79 -21.36 8.01
N PHE A 68 0.71 -21.51 7.24
CA PHE A 68 -0.55 -20.80 7.48
C PHE A 68 -1.60 -21.75 8.02
N GLN A 69 -2.03 -21.54 9.27
CA GLN A 69 -3.07 -22.32 9.93
C GLN A 69 -4.45 -22.23 9.24
N MET A 70 -4.66 -21.19 8.43
CA MET A 70 -5.90 -20.97 7.67
C MET A 70 -6.00 -21.82 6.39
N LEU A 71 -4.88 -22.36 5.92
CA LEU A 71 -4.78 -23.10 4.68
C LEU A 71 -4.75 -24.62 4.93
N SER A 72 -5.23 -25.39 3.95
CA SER A 72 -4.94 -26.82 3.91
C SER A 72 -3.47 -27.06 3.61
N ARG A 73 -3.00 -28.30 3.86
CA ARG A 73 -1.64 -28.71 3.48
C ARG A 73 -1.36 -28.49 1.99
N GLU A 74 -2.30 -28.85 1.11
CA GLU A 74 -2.14 -28.67 -0.33
C GLU A 74 -2.02 -27.19 -0.72
N GLU A 75 -2.84 -26.33 -0.11
CA GLU A 75 -2.81 -24.89 -0.32
C GLU A 75 -1.48 -24.27 0.18
N ASN A 76 -1.01 -24.64 1.37
CA ASN A 76 0.29 -24.19 1.90
C ASN A 76 1.45 -24.53 0.96
N MET A 77 1.47 -25.75 0.42
CA MET A 77 2.54 -26.21 -0.48
C MET A 77 2.57 -25.48 -1.83
N LYS A 78 1.50 -24.78 -2.21
CA LYS A 78 1.47 -23.96 -3.43
C LYS A 78 2.16 -22.62 -3.25
N ILE A 79 2.16 -22.07 -2.03
CA ILE A 79 2.73 -20.76 -1.73
C ILE A 79 4.25 -20.80 -1.85
N LYS A 80 4.82 -19.84 -2.59
CA LYS A 80 6.27 -19.76 -2.86
C LYS A 80 6.82 -18.35 -2.82
N HIS A 81 5.95 -17.35 -2.94
CA HIS A 81 6.33 -15.96 -3.04
C HIS A 81 5.75 -15.19 -1.86
N TYR A 82 6.51 -14.20 -1.42
CA TYR A 82 6.11 -13.21 -0.42
C TYR A 82 6.40 -11.82 -0.95
N ARG A 83 5.55 -10.85 -0.60
CA ARG A 83 5.80 -9.45 -0.85
C ARG A 83 5.19 -8.58 0.24
N LEU A 84 6.01 -7.64 0.73
CA LEU A 84 5.57 -6.56 1.59
C LEU A 84 5.03 -5.41 0.73
N LEU A 85 3.86 -4.91 1.10
CA LEU A 85 3.23 -3.74 0.51
C LEU A 85 3.11 -2.66 1.60
N LYS A 86 3.41 -1.40 1.25
CA LYS A 86 3.21 -0.25 2.12
C LYS A 86 2.35 0.81 1.43
N PRO A 87 1.15 1.09 1.96
CA PRO A 87 0.50 2.39 1.81
C PRO A 87 1.45 3.51 2.25
N VAL A 88 1.54 4.58 1.46
CA VAL A 88 2.35 5.76 1.76
C VAL A 88 1.60 7.06 1.48
N LEU A 89 1.90 8.08 2.28
CA LEU A 89 1.45 9.45 2.12
C LEU A 89 2.57 10.29 1.52
N PRO A 90 2.28 11.12 0.50
CA PRO A 90 3.21 12.13 0.04
C PRO A 90 3.34 13.25 1.08
N TRP A 91 4.57 13.59 1.42
CA TRP A 91 4.90 14.68 2.34
C TRP A 91 5.86 15.66 1.65
N PRO A 92 5.34 16.69 0.97
CA PRO A 92 6.17 17.74 0.37
C PRO A 92 6.98 18.51 1.41
N GLN A 93 8.27 18.73 1.15
CA GLN A 93 9.19 19.46 2.01
C GLN A 93 9.89 20.56 1.20
N PRO A 94 9.28 21.73 1.00
CA PRO A 94 9.86 22.78 0.19
C PRO A 94 11.22 23.24 0.76
N ILE A 95 12.26 23.26 -0.09
CA ILE A 95 13.57 23.81 0.26
C ILE A 95 13.60 25.28 -0.15
N LEU A 96 13.74 26.15 0.85
CA LEU A 96 13.77 27.59 0.70
C LEU A 96 15.20 28.09 0.47
N GLY A 97 15.36 28.99 -0.50
CA GLY A 97 16.55 29.83 -0.60
C GLY A 97 16.49 30.93 0.45
N ILE A 98 17.59 31.14 1.17
CA ILE A 98 17.71 32.21 2.17
C ILE A 98 18.94 33.06 1.82
N SER A 99 18.74 34.36 1.68
CA SER A 99 19.81 35.35 1.55
C SER A 99 20.02 36.06 2.87
N VAL A 100 21.29 36.22 3.27
CA VAL A 100 21.69 36.92 4.50
C VAL A 100 22.65 38.06 4.13
N PRO A 101 22.14 39.21 3.68
CA PRO A 101 23.00 40.34 3.34
C PRO A 101 23.47 41.06 4.62
N GLY A 102 24.79 41.10 4.83
CA GLY A 102 25.44 42.12 5.66
C GLY A 102 25.08 42.17 7.16
N GLY A 103 24.72 41.05 7.78
CA GLY A 103 24.42 41.00 9.22
C GLY A 103 22.95 41.28 9.59
N GLU A 104 22.09 41.45 8.59
CA GLU A 104 20.63 41.51 8.76
C GLU A 104 20.00 40.11 8.92
N PRO A 105 18.78 40.00 9.47
CA PRO A 105 18.01 38.76 9.45
C PRO A 105 17.86 38.23 8.02
N GLY A 106 18.01 36.91 7.86
CA GLY A 106 17.88 36.25 6.56
C GLY A 106 16.49 36.46 5.94
N LYS A 107 16.45 36.70 4.63
CA LYS A 107 15.21 36.81 3.84
C LYS A 107 15.06 35.61 2.93
N VAL A 108 13.85 35.06 2.87
CA VAL A 108 13.50 34.01 1.90
C VAL A 108 13.53 34.60 0.50
N THR A 109 14.32 34.00 -0.39
CA THR A 109 14.50 34.45 -1.78
C THR A 109 13.68 33.65 -2.79
N GLY A 110 13.12 32.52 -2.38
CA GLY A 110 12.28 31.66 -3.22
C GLY A 110 12.31 30.20 -2.77
N ILE A 111 11.58 29.34 -3.47
CA ILE A 111 11.68 27.88 -3.35
C ILE A 111 12.61 27.39 -4.45
N HIS A 112 13.64 26.60 -4.08
CA HIS A 112 14.60 26.05 -5.05
C HIS A 112 14.12 24.71 -5.61
N ARG A 113 13.58 23.85 -4.74
CA ARG A 113 13.03 22.54 -5.08
C ARG A 113 12.04 22.08 -4.01
N VAL A 114 11.17 21.13 -4.36
CA VAL A 114 10.23 20.51 -3.43
C VAL A 114 10.40 18.99 -3.45
N PRO A 115 11.32 18.43 -2.63
CA PRO A 115 11.33 17.00 -2.39
C PRO A 115 10.01 16.55 -1.74
N VAL A 116 9.45 15.46 -2.23
CA VAL A 116 8.24 14.83 -1.70
C VAL A 116 8.65 13.50 -1.08
N VAL A 117 8.65 13.46 0.25
CA VAL A 117 8.99 12.27 1.02
C VAL A 117 7.76 11.37 1.12
N LEU A 118 7.90 10.08 0.79
CA LEU A 118 6.81 9.11 0.96
C LEU A 118 6.85 8.50 2.37
N LYS A 119 5.86 8.83 3.20
CA LYS A 119 5.74 8.34 4.58
C LYS A 119 4.81 7.13 4.66
N PRO A 120 5.23 5.98 5.20
CA PRO A 120 4.32 4.85 5.44
C PRO A 120 3.10 5.25 6.27
N CYS A 121 1.93 4.72 5.91
CA CYS A 121 0.67 4.92 6.61
C CYS A 121 -0.17 3.65 6.71
N GLY A 122 0.51 2.51 6.77
CA GLY A 122 -0.10 1.20 6.83
C GLY A 122 0.85 0.12 6.35
N VAL A 123 0.30 -1.08 6.27
CA VAL A 123 1.00 -2.26 5.78
C VAL A 123 0.00 -3.17 5.08
N ALA A 124 0.49 -4.01 4.18
CA ALA A 124 -0.18 -5.22 3.75
C ALA A 124 0.88 -6.25 3.41
N GLN A 125 0.63 -7.51 3.74
CA GLN A 125 1.52 -8.61 3.43
C GLN A 125 0.78 -9.62 2.56
N VAL A 126 1.41 -10.03 1.47
CA VAL A 126 0.82 -11.03 0.59
C VAL A 126 1.80 -12.18 0.35
N TRP A 127 1.27 -13.39 0.42
CA TRP A 127 1.97 -14.60 0.01
C TRP A 127 1.16 -15.28 -1.08
N TRP A 128 1.82 -15.82 -2.11
CA TRP A 128 1.11 -16.49 -3.19
C TRP A 128 1.92 -17.60 -3.83
N GLY A 129 1.20 -18.43 -4.58
CA GLY A 129 1.78 -19.38 -5.51
C GLY A 129 0.72 -20.32 -6.07
N GLY A 130 0.92 -20.77 -7.31
CA GLY A 130 -0.13 -21.45 -8.06
C GLY A 130 -1.37 -20.55 -8.18
N ASP A 131 -2.52 -21.08 -7.76
CA ASP A 131 -3.81 -20.39 -7.80
C ASP A 131 -4.27 -19.82 -6.44
N VAL A 132 -3.41 -19.87 -5.42
CA VAL A 132 -3.74 -19.53 -4.03
C VAL A 132 -2.87 -18.38 -3.52
N ALA A 133 -3.45 -17.54 -2.67
CA ALA A 133 -2.74 -16.53 -1.91
C ALA A 133 -3.29 -16.36 -0.50
N VAL A 134 -2.45 -15.83 0.38
CA VAL A 134 -2.80 -15.30 1.69
C VAL A 134 -2.61 -13.78 1.63
N LEU A 135 -3.61 -13.05 2.08
CA LEU A 135 -3.49 -11.62 2.36
C LEU A 135 -3.59 -11.43 3.87
N TRP A 136 -2.59 -10.78 4.45
CA TRP A 136 -2.52 -10.52 5.88
C TRP A 136 -2.20 -9.06 6.14
N GLU A 137 -2.59 -8.59 7.33
CA GLU A 137 -2.34 -7.25 7.85
C GLU A 137 -2.63 -6.15 6.83
N GLY A 138 -3.69 -6.28 6.02
CA GLY A 138 -4.07 -5.27 5.05
C GLY A 138 -4.72 -4.07 5.74
N LEU A 139 -3.92 -3.21 6.35
CA LEU A 139 -4.38 -2.16 7.28
C LEU A 139 -3.75 -0.80 7.00
N LEU A 140 -4.47 0.25 7.39
CA LEU A 140 -4.02 1.64 7.36
C LEU A 140 -3.85 2.15 8.80
N ASP A 141 -2.76 2.85 9.07
CA ASP A 141 -2.35 3.34 10.38
C ASP A 141 -2.12 4.86 10.41
N GLY A 142 -1.56 5.35 11.52
CA GLY A 142 -1.10 6.73 11.65
C GLY A 142 -2.19 7.76 11.39
N ASP A 143 -1.86 8.79 10.60
CA ASP A 143 -2.75 9.90 10.26
C ASP A 143 -3.98 9.48 9.43
N VAL A 144 -4.00 8.25 8.92
CA VAL A 144 -5.13 7.71 8.16
C VAL A 144 -6.16 7.07 9.09
N LYS A 145 -5.74 6.50 10.22
CA LYS A 145 -6.63 5.80 11.16
C LYS A 145 -7.59 6.81 11.81
N GLY A 146 -8.88 6.53 11.73
CA GLY A 146 -9.94 7.36 12.32
C GLY A 146 -10.50 8.46 11.39
N ARG A 147 -10.00 8.57 10.16
CA ARG A 147 -10.62 9.45 9.15
C ARG A 147 -12.04 9.00 8.81
N GLN A 148 -12.89 9.95 8.40
CA GLN A 148 -14.28 9.66 8.00
C GLN A 148 -14.35 8.73 6.78
N ASP A 149 -13.38 8.82 5.88
CA ASP A 149 -13.27 8.03 4.65
C ASP A 149 -12.42 6.75 4.82
N TYR A 150 -12.08 6.38 6.06
CA TYR A 150 -11.18 5.26 6.35
C TYR A 150 -11.61 3.93 5.69
N GLU A 151 -12.89 3.58 5.75
CA GLU A 151 -13.38 2.35 5.13
C GLU A 151 -13.25 2.39 3.59
N ALA A 152 -13.41 3.56 2.96
CA ALA A 152 -13.22 3.71 1.53
C ALA A 152 -11.75 3.50 1.16
N LEU A 153 -10.82 4.10 1.92
CA LEU A 153 -9.38 3.95 1.74
C LEU A 153 -8.93 2.49 1.96
N MET A 154 -9.43 1.84 3.01
CA MET A 154 -9.20 0.41 3.26
C MET A 154 -9.69 -0.45 2.09
N ASN A 155 -10.86 -0.13 1.53
CA ASN A 155 -11.38 -0.84 0.36
C ASN A 155 -10.48 -0.69 -0.87
N GLN A 156 -9.87 0.49 -1.06
CA GLN A 156 -8.92 0.74 -2.14
C GLN A 156 -7.61 -0.04 -1.92
N LEU A 157 -7.07 -0.05 -0.68
CA LEU A 157 -5.88 -0.84 -0.34
C LEU A 157 -6.08 -2.32 -0.66
N TRP A 158 -7.14 -2.92 -0.13
CA TRP A 158 -7.45 -4.32 -0.42
C TRP A 158 -7.72 -4.56 -1.91
N GLY A 159 -8.33 -3.59 -2.61
CA GLY A 159 -8.51 -3.65 -4.06
C GLY A 159 -7.17 -3.71 -4.81
N CYS A 160 -6.19 -2.92 -4.39
CA CYS A 160 -4.84 -2.95 -4.96
C CYS A 160 -4.18 -4.31 -4.73
N CYS A 161 -4.26 -4.86 -3.52
CA CYS A 161 -3.69 -6.16 -3.20
C CYS A 161 -4.35 -7.29 -4.00
N GLU A 162 -5.68 -7.32 -4.09
CA GLU A 162 -6.42 -8.32 -4.86
C GLU A 162 -6.12 -8.22 -6.37
N ALA A 163 -6.01 -7.01 -6.91
CA ALA A 163 -5.66 -6.79 -8.31
C ALA A 163 -4.23 -7.25 -8.60
N PHE A 164 -3.29 -6.96 -7.71
CA PHE A 164 -1.91 -7.46 -7.79
C PHE A 164 -1.90 -9.00 -7.80
N LEU A 165 -2.55 -9.64 -6.83
CA LEU A 165 -2.60 -11.10 -6.72
C LEU A 165 -3.26 -11.75 -7.95
N LYS A 166 -4.36 -11.17 -8.46
CA LYS A 166 -4.97 -11.61 -9.72
C LYS A 166 -3.98 -11.55 -10.88
N GLY A 167 -3.18 -10.47 -10.95
CA GLY A 167 -2.11 -10.32 -11.94
C GLY A 167 -1.02 -11.40 -11.84
N GLN A 168 -0.83 -12.00 -10.67
CA GLN A 168 0.07 -13.15 -10.45
C GLN A 168 -0.57 -14.50 -10.79
N GLY A 169 -1.80 -14.53 -11.32
CA GLY A 169 -2.52 -15.76 -11.66
C GLY A 169 -3.29 -16.40 -10.51
N VAL A 170 -3.35 -15.74 -9.35
CA VAL A 170 -4.11 -16.21 -8.18
C VAL A 170 -5.60 -16.19 -8.48
N ARG A 171 -6.30 -17.23 -8.04
CA ARG A 171 -7.77 -17.37 -8.14
C ARG A 171 -8.46 -17.35 -6.79
N GLN A 172 -7.73 -17.62 -5.70
CA GLN A 172 -8.28 -17.71 -4.36
C GLN A 172 -7.40 -16.95 -3.38
N VAL A 173 -7.98 -15.99 -2.66
CA VAL A 173 -7.30 -15.25 -1.59
C VAL A 173 -7.91 -15.63 -0.26
N PHE A 174 -7.07 -16.06 0.67
CA PHE A 174 -7.45 -16.40 2.04
C PHE A 174 -6.98 -15.32 3.01
N THR A 175 -7.72 -15.14 4.09
CA THR A 175 -7.36 -14.28 5.22
C THR A 175 -8.09 -14.77 6.48
N TYR A 176 -7.65 -14.32 7.64
CA TYR A 176 -8.41 -14.47 8.87
C TYR A 176 -9.68 -13.62 8.85
N ASN A 177 -10.74 -14.11 9.49
CA ASN A 177 -12.00 -13.39 9.67
C ASN A 177 -12.00 -12.46 10.91
N ARG A 178 -10.82 -12.19 11.46
CA ARG A 178 -10.58 -11.35 12.62
C ARG A 178 -9.22 -10.67 12.46
N ASP A 179 -9.11 -9.51 13.08
CA ASP A 179 -7.88 -8.74 13.20
C ASP A 179 -8.00 -7.93 14.49
N ASP A 180 -6.99 -8.01 15.36
CA ASP A 180 -7.06 -7.46 16.72
C ASP A 180 -7.08 -5.92 16.73
N GLU A 181 -6.73 -5.28 15.60
CA GLU A 181 -6.81 -3.82 15.42
C GLU A 181 -8.24 -3.30 15.27
N TYR A 182 -9.23 -4.18 15.01
CA TYR A 182 -10.60 -3.80 14.71
C TYR A 182 -11.64 -4.56 15.54
N PRO A 183 -12.80 -3.93 15.84
CA PRO A 183 -13.95 -4.66 16.37
C PRO A 183 -14.35 -5.81 15.43
N LEU A 184 -14.52 -7.01 15.99
CA LEU A 184 -14.77 -8.24 15.23
C LEU A 184 -15.92 -8.10 14.22
N GLU A 185 -17.06 -7.55 14.65
CA GLU A 185 -18.24 -7.37 13.82
C GLU A 185 -17.99 -6.42 12.64
N TRP A 186 -17.21 -5.36 12.86
CA TRP A 186 -16.86 -4.41 11.81
C TRP A 186 -15.99 -5.09 10.75
N TYR A 187 -14.93 -5.79 11.16
CA TYR A 187 -14.00 -6.43 10.24
C TYR A 187 -14.67 -7.57 9.45
N GLN A 188 -15.48 -8.40 10.11
CA GLN A 188 -16.29 -9.42 9.43
C GLN A 188 -17.28 -8.80 8.44
N GLY A 189 -17.93 -7.69 8.82
CA GLY A 189 -18.81 -6.94 7.93
C GLY A 189 -18.08 -6.38 6.70
N PHE A 190 -16.89 -5.82 6.89
CA PHE A 190 -16.01 -5.33 5.83
C PHE A 190 -15.65 -6.46 4.85
N LEU A 191 -15.14 -7.58 5.35
CA LEU A 191 -14.79 -8.75 4.54
C LEU A 191 -16.00 -9.29 3.76
N LYS A 192 -17.17 -9.37 4.40
CA LYS A 192 -18.42 -9.80 3.76
C LYS A 192 -18.83 -8.86 2.62
N ARG A 193 -18.77 -7.53 2.81
CA ARG A 193 -19.05 -6.54 1.74
C ARG A 193 -18.09 -6.71 0.56
N ARG A 194 -16.84 -7.11 0.83
CA ARG A 194 -15.82 -7.45 -0.17
C ARG A 194 -15.98 -8.82 -0.81
N ARG A 195 -17.04 -9.56 -0.45
CA ARG A 195 -17.37 -10.92 -0.94
C ARG A 195 -16.42 -12.01 -0.48
N TYR A 196 -15.74 -11.80 0.65
CA TYR A 196 -15.11 -12.91 1.35
C TYR A 196 -16.20 -13.76 2.01
N VAL A 197 -16.08 -15.08 1.85
CA VAL A 197 -17.01 -16.07 2.38
C VAL A 197 -16.28 -17.00 3.36
N PRO A 198 -16.94 -17.48 4.42
CA PRO A 198 -16.36 -18.48 5.31
C PRO A 198 -15.93 -19.73 4.54
N VAL A 199 -14.84 -20.34 4.98
CA VAL A 199 -14.41 -21.65 4.49
C VAL A 199 -15.01 -22.73 5.38
N GLU A 200 -15.67 -23.72 4.77
CA GLU A 200 -16.24 -24.87 5.47
C GLU A 200 -15.18 -25.56 6.34
N ASP A 201 -15.57 -25.94 7.56
CA ASP A 201 -14.71 -26.54 8.58
C ASP A 201 -13.50 -25.71 9.05
N ARG A 202 -13.34 -24.46 8.62
CA ARG A 202 -12.26 -23.55 9.04
C ARG A 202 -12.81 -22.28 9.68
N LYS A 203 -13.19 -22.37 10.96
CA LYS A 203 -13.96 -21.34 11.71
C LYS A 203 -13.43 -19.91 11.66
N ILE A 204 -12.12 -19.73 11.53
CA ILE A 204 -11.48 -18.40 11.53
C ILE A 204 -11.03 -17.95 10.15
N THR A 205 -11.36 -18.70 9.09
CA THR A 205 -10.86 -18.46 7.73
C THR A 205 -11.98 -18.03 6.83
N VAL A 206 -11.71 -17.00 6.04
CA VAL A 206 -12.54 -16.62 4.91
C VAL A 206 -11.72 -16.62 3.64
N LYS A 207 -12.39 -16.80 2.51
CA LYS A 207 -11.76 -16.71 1.19
C LYS A 207 -12.56 -15.87 0.23
N LYS A 208 -11.89 -15.31 -0.77
CA LYS A 208 -12.49 -14.65 -1.91
C LYS A 208 -11.99 -15.29 -3.19
N MET A 209 -12.91 -15.53 -4.12
CA MET A 209 -12.56 -15.92 -5.48
C MET A 209 -12.19 -14.67 -6.27
N LEU A 210 -11.01 -14.66 -6.87
CA LEU A 210 -10.61 -13.68 -7.87
C LEU A 210 -11.06 -14.23 -9.23
N GLY A 211 -12.05 -13.57 -9.84
CA GLY A 211 -12.50 -13.89 -11.21
C GLY A 211 -11.55 -13.35 -12.26
#